data_AF-F3M7U4-F1
#
_entry.id   AF-F3M7U4-F1
#
_cell.length_a   1.000
_cell.length_b   1.000
_cell.length_c   1.000
_cell.angle_alpha   90.00
_cell.angle_beta   90.00
_cell.angle_gamma   90.00
#
_symmetry.space_group_name_H-M   'P 1'
#
loop_
_entity.id
_entity.type
_entity.pdbx_description
1 polymer ?
#
loop_
_entity_poly.entity_id
_entity_poly.type
_entity_poly.pdbx_seq_one_letter_code
_entity_poly.pdbx_strand_id
1 'polypeptide(L)'
;MNKKESIVVFERTGRRGFYSVTLKGQRSYIPYHLFYAIFPHMNRKVSRGTIEATNGQYEALVTIAKIMNKDRHQIRYTVEIGYDIYGRPCATNYIVNALHLGQTIAIVPAAFRRITGAHERATDGCMDVTGAQLDELGFIRKEVANNAANNAVLSA
;
A
#
# COMPACT_ATOMS: atom_id res chain seq x y z
N MET A 1 -32.44 -19.94 9.88
CA MET A 1 -31.48 -19.70 8.79
C MET A 1 -30.08 -19.92 9.32
N ASN A 2 -29.41 -21.01 8.93
CA ASN A 2 -28.05 -21.31 9.40
C ASN A 2 -27.08 -20.29 8.80
N LYS A 3 -26.46 -19.48 9.66
CA LYS A 3 -25.30 -18.65 9.29
C LYS A 3 -24.19 -19.61 8.87
N LYS A 4 -23.87 -19.67 7.58
CA LYS A 4 -22.63 -20.31 7.13
C LYS A 4 -21.49 -19.41 7.56
N GLU A 5 -20.84 -19.76 8.65
CA GLU A 5 -19.59 -19.12 9.07
C GLU A 5 -18.48 -19.57 8.13
N SER A 6 -17.72 -18.61 7.61
CA SER A 6 -16.61 -18.86 6.71
C SER A 6 -15.31 -18.76 7.48
N ILE A 7 -14.51 -19.82 7.47
CA ILE A 7 -13.20 -19.84 8.13
C ILE A 7 -12.22 -19.03 7.29
N VAL A 8 -11.63 -18.00 7.90
CA VAL A 8 -10.58 -17.17 7.29
C VAL A 8 -9.25 -17.50 7.95
N VAL A 9 -8.27 -17.93 7.16
CA VAL A 9 -6.88 -18.08 7.61
C VAL A 9 -6.20 -16.72 7.49
N PHE A 10 -5.50 -16.27 8.53
CA PHE A 10 -4.78 -15.00 8.53
C PHE A 10 -3.38 -15.13 9.11
N GLU A 11 -2.48 -14.28 8.63
CA GLU A 11 -1.09 -14.17 9.09
C GLU A 11 -0.61 -12.72 8.95
N ARG A 12 -0.02 -12.16 9.99
CA ARG A 12 0.59 -10.84 9.99
C ARG A 12 1.84 -10.94 9.13
N THR A 13 1.88 -10.11 8.10
CA THR A 13 3.00 -10.14 7.17
C THR A 13 4.23 -9.47 7.76
N GLY A 14 5.42 -9.84 7.28
CA GLY A 14 6.65 -9.07 7.53
C GLY A 14 6.62 -7.67 6.90
N ARG A 15 5.66 -7.41 6.00
CA ARG A 15 5.37 -6.07 5.47
C ARG A 15 4.61 -5.28 6.53
N ARG A 16 5.20 -4.19 7.00
CA ARG A 16 4.59 -3.37 8.08
C ARG A 16 3.17 -2.96 7.70
N GLY A 17 2.22 -3.26 8.60
CA GLY A 17 0.84 -2.79 8.49
C GLY A 17 -0.13 -3.69 7.72
N PHE A 18 0.22 -4.92 7.35
CA PHE A 18 -0.72 -5.81 6.65
C PHE A 18 -0.85 -7.19 7.28
N TYR A 19 -2.07 -7.72 7.23
CA TYR A 19 -2.36 -9.15 7.35
C TYR A 19 -2.49 -9.75 5.95
N SER A 20 -1.94 -10.93 5.73
CA SER A 20 -2.34 -11.79 4.64
C SER A 20 -3.50 -12.65 5.09
N VAL A 21 -4.53 -12.73 4.28
CA VAL A 21 -5.75 -13.52 4.52
C VAL A 21 -6.01 -14.42 3.32
N THR A 22 -6.45 -15.64 3.57
CA THR A 22 -6.87 -16.55 2.50
C THR A 22 -8.37 -16.37 2.26
N LEU A 23 -8.73 -15.83 1.10
CA LEU A 23 -10.11 -15.61 0.66
C LEU A 23 -10.32 -16.32 -0.67
N LYS A 24 -11.38 -17.14 -0.79
CA LYS A 24 -11.68 -17.95 -1.98
C LYS A 24 -10.48 -18.77 -2.50
N GLY A 25 -9.66 -19.28 -1.58
CA GLY A 25 -8.44 -20.03 -1.92
C GLY A 25 -7.25 -19.17 -2.39
N GLN A 26 -7.39 -17.84 -2.41
CA GLN A 26 -6.33 -16.91 -2.80
C GLN A 26 -5.82 -16.11 -1.61
N ARG A 27 -4.51 -15.90 -1.56
CA ARG A 27 -3.87 -15.03 -0.57
C ARG A 27 -4.09 -13.57 -0.96
N SER A 28 -4.75 -12.83 -0.09
CA SER A 28 -5.02 -11.39 -0.22
C SER A 28 -4.36 -10.64 0.93
N TYR A 29 -4.12 -9.34 0.77
CA TYR A 29 -3.45 -8.52 1.78
C TYR A 29 -4.38 -7.41 2.25
N ILE A 30 -4.65 -7.38 3.55
CA ILE A 30 -5.58 -6.44 4.20
C ILE A 30 -4.81 -5.57 5.19
N PRO A 31 -4.97 -4.23 5.14
CA PRO A 31 -4.38 -3.35 6.15
C PRO A 31 -4.82 -3.72 7.56
N TYR A 32 -3.90 -3.65 8.53
CA TYR A 32 -4.19 -4.06 9.92
C TYR A 32 -5.37 -3.31 10.53
N HIS A 33 -5.50 -2.01 10.26
CA HIS A 33 -6.55 -1.17 10.82
C HIS A 33 -7.93 -1.57 10.29
N LEU A 34 -8.05 -1.90 8.99
CA LEU A 34 -9.29 -2.40 8.41
C LEU A 34 -9.60 -3.83 8.89
N PHE A 35 -8.57 -4.66 9.04
CA PHE A 35 -8.75 -6.01 9.57
C PHE A 35 -9.33 -5.97 10.99
N TYR A 36 -8.80 -5.11 11.88
CA TYR A 36 -9.36 -4.93 13.22
C TYR A 36 -10.71 -4.21 13.24
N ALA A 37 -11.04 -3.39 12.24
CA ALA A 37 -12.38 -2.81 12.12
C ALA A 37 -13.44 -3.90 11.85
N ILE A 38 -13.06 -4.97 11.13
CA ILE A 38 -13.94 -6.12 10.85
C ILE A 38 -13.99 -7.10 12.04
N PHE A 39 -12.86 -7.27 12.73
CA PHE A 39 -12.72 -8.16 13.90
C PHE A 39 -12.27 -7.38 15.15
N PRO A 40 -13.15 -6.53 15.73
CA PRO A 40 -12.78 -5.63 16.81
C PRO A 40 -12.35 -6.36 18.09
N HIS A 41 -12.88 -7.56 18.32
CA HIS A 41 -12.56 -8.38 19.50
C HIS A 41 -11.32 -9.26 19.33
N MET A 42 -10.64 -9.21 18.18
CA MET A 42 -9.43 -10.01 17.99
C MET A 42 -8.29 -9.49 18.86
N ASN A 43 -7.64 -10.39 19.60
CA ASN A 43 -6.46 -10.05 20.38
C ASN A 43 -5.33 -9.57 19.45
N ARG A 44 -4.88 -8.32 19.63
CA ARG A 44 -3.84 -7.69 18.81
C ARG A 44 -2.46 -8.37 18.88
N LYS A 45 -2.24 -9.21 19.90
CA LYS A 45 -1.02 -10.03 20.01
C LYS A 45 -1.02 -11.23 19.05
N VAL A 46 -2.19 -11.64 18.55
CA VAL A 46 -2.31 -12.78 17.65
C VAL A 46 -1.81 -12.37 16.27
N SER A 47 -0.70 -12.98 15.87
CA SER A 47 -0.04 -12.73 14.59
C SER A 47 -0.46 -13.70 13.50
N ARG A 48 -1.01 -14.88 13.82
CA ARG A 48 -1.49 -15.85 12.83
C ARG A 48 -2.56 -16.75 13.41
N GLY A 49 -3.43 -17.28 12.56
CA GLY A 49 -4.44 -18.25 12.98
C GLY A 49 -5.60 -18.36 12.00
N THR A 50 -6.69 -18.94 12.49
CA THR A 50 -7.98 -18.98 11.81
C THR A 50 -8.99 -18.18 12.61
N ILE A 51 -9.94 -17.55 11.91
CA ILE A 51 -11.05 -16.84 12.52
C ILE A 51 -12.35 -17.20 11.80
N GLU A 52 -13.40 -17.44 12.56
CA GLU A 52 -14.75 -17.59 12.02
C GLU A 52 -15.27 -16.20 11.64
N ALA A 53 -15.60 -16.03 10.36
CA ALA A 53 -16.18 -14.81 9.85
C ALA A 53 -17.65 -15.04 9.53
N THR A 54 -18.50 -14.11 9.99
CA THR A 54 -19.86 -13.99 9.46
C THR A 54 -19.82 -13.65 7.97
N ASN A 55 -20.91 -13.93 7.23
CA ASN A 55 -21.00 -13.59 5.81
C ASN A 55 -20.65 -12.12 5.52
N GLY A 56 -21.15 -11.19 6.34
CA GLY A 56 -20.85 -9.75 6.18
C GLY A 56 -19.37 -9.42 6.40
N GLN A 57 -18.72 -10.03 7.39
CA GLN A 57 -17.28 -9.86 7.63
C GLN A 57 -16.45 -10.44 6.48
N TYR A 58 -16.84 -11.61 5.97
CA TYR A 58 -16.18 -12.25 4.83
C TYR A 58 -16.31 -11.40 3.55
N GLU A 59 -17.51 -10.90 3.26
CA GLU A 59 -17.76 -10.01 2.12
C GLU A 59 -17.01 -8.68 2.23
N ALA A 60 -16.90 -8.11 3.44
CA ALA A 60 -16.09 -6.93 3.69
C ALA A 60 -14.60 -7.19 3.38
N LEU A 61 -14.05 -8.32 3.84
CA LEU A 61 -12.68 -8.72 3.50
C LEU A 61 -12.48 -8.89 2.00
N VAL A 62 -13.42 -9.54 1.31
CA VAL A 62 -13.36 -9.73 -0.15
C VAL A 62 -13.41 -8.38 -0.88
N THR A 63 -14.24 -7.45 -0.42
CA THR A 63 -14.34 -6.11 -1.01
C THR A 63 -13.05 -5.32 -0.82
N ILE A 64 -12.48 -5.32 0.40
CA ILE A 64 -11.20 -4.66 0.67
C ILE A 64 -10.09 -5.31 -0.15
N ALA A 65 -10.04 -6.65 -0.24
CA ALA A 65 -9.06 -7.36 -1.05
C ALA A 65 -9.16 -6.97 -2.53
N LYS A 66 -10.38 -6.83 -3.09
CA LYS A 66 -10.60 -6.38 -4.47
C LYS A 66 -10.11 -4.94 -4.68
N ILE A 67 -10.45 -4.03 -3.78
CA ILE A 67 -9.98 -2.64 -3.83
C ILE A 67 -8.45 -2.60 -3.79
N MET A 68 -7.87 -3.38 -2.87
CA MET A 68 -6.43 -3.44 -2.68
C MET A 68 -5.68 -4.08 -3.83
N ASN A 69 -6.24 -5.09 -4.50
CA ASN A 69 -5.59 -5.72 -5.64
C ASN A 69 -5.66 -4.87 -6.91
N LYS A 70 -6.69 -4.02 -7.07
CA LYS A 70 -6.83 -3.17 -8.26
C LYS A 70 -5.89 -1.97 -8.29
N ASP A 71 -5.53 -1.44 -7.12
CA ASP A 71 -4.82 -0.17 -7.01
C ASP A 71 -3.40 -0.33 -6.45
N ARG A 72 -2.79 -1.51 -6.60
CA ARG A 72 -1.44 -1.78 -6.09
C ARG A 72 -0.39 -1.67 -7.16
N HIS A 73 0.60 -0.85 -6.88
CA HIS A 73 1.70 -0.56 -7.75
C HIS A 73 3.02 -0.78 -7.03
N GLN A 74 3.94 -1.52 -7.63
CA GLN A 74 5.26 -1.72 -7.06
C GLN A 74 6.17 -0.56 -7.47
N ILE A 75 6.85 0.00 -6.49
CA ILE A 75 7.95 0.96 -6.67
C ILE A 75 9.24 0.41 -6.10
N ARG A 76 10.35 0.79 -6.71
CA ARG A 76 11.70 0.66 -6.13
C ARG A 76 12.18 2.04 -5.73
N TYR A 77 12.89 2.16 -4.63
CA TYR A 77 13.43 3.44 -4.18
C TYR A 77 14.85 3.27 -3.67
N THR A 78 15.67 4.29 -3.89
CA THR A 78 17.04 4.36 -3.38
C THR A 78 17.34 5.77 -2.88
N VAL A 79 17.99 5.90 -1.74
CA VAL A 79 18.40 7.17 -1.15
C VAL A 79 19.67 7.64 -1.86
N GLU A 80 19.61 8.87 -2.35
CA GLU A 80 20.77 9.65 -2.72
C GLU A 80 21.35 10.29 -1.45
N ILE A 81 22.66 10.09 -1.23
CA ILE A 81 23.38 10.61 -0.07
C ILE A 81 24.28 11.76 -0.53
N GLY A 82 24.10 12.92 0.08
CA GLY A 82 25.00 14.07 -0.04
C GLY A 82 25.69 14.38 1.29
N TYR A 83 26.38 15.52 1.34
CA TYR A 83 27.05 16.00 2.54
C TYR A 83 26.49 17.37 2.93
N ASP A 84 26.25 17.59 4.22
CA ASP A 84 25.90 18.90 4.75
C ASP A 84 27.12 19.84 4.80
N ILE A 85 26.90 21.08 5.24
CA ILE A 85 27.95 22.11 5.38
C ILE A 85 29.06 21.72 6.38
N TYR A 86 28.84 20.69 7.19
CA TYR A 86 29.78 20.16 8.18
C TYR A 86 30.43 18.84 7.70
N GLY A 87 30.21 18.44 6.44
CA GLY A 87 30.74 17.20 5.87
C GLY A 87 30.07 15.93 6.38
N ARG A 88 28.88 16.02 6.99
CA ARG A 88 28.14 14.85 7.48
C ARG A 88 27.24 14.28 6.38
N PRO A 89 27.19 12.96 6.20
CA PRO A 89 26.32 12.35 5.21
C PRO A 89 24.84 12.58 5.57
N CYS A 90 24.08 13.11 4.62
CA CYS A 90 22.65 13.35 4.75
C CYS A 90 21.89 12.84 3.51
N ALA A 91 20.66 12.38 3.71
CA ALA A 91 19.81 11.99 2.60
C ALA A 91 19.37 13.26 1.85
N THR A 92 19.77 13.41 0.59
CA THR A 92 19.36 14.53 -0.25
C THR A 92 17.99 14.26 -0.86
N ASN A 93 17.83 13.10 -1.50
CA ASN A 93 16.61 12.67 -2.18
C ASN A 93 16.39 11.16 -2.05
N TYR A 94 15.15 10.72 -2.28
CA TYR A 94 14.85 9.37 -2.73
C TYR A 94 14.67 9.40 -4.25
N ILE A 95 15.37 8.52 -4.95
CA ILE A 95 15.12 8.20 -6.35
C ILE A 95 14.12 7.05 -6.37
N VAL A 96 12.92 7.31 -6.85
CA VAL A 96 11.80 6.36 -6.88
C VAL A 96 11.51 5.96 -8.32
N ASN A 97 11.47 4.67 -8.59
CA ASN A 97 11.20 4.10 -9.90
C ASN A 97 9.91 3.27 -9.86
N ALA A 98 8.97 3.62 -10.74
CA ALA A 98 7.77 2.85 -11.02
C ALA A 98 7.95 2.11 -12.35
N LEU A 99 8.55 0.91 -12.31
CA LEU A 99 8.94 0.15 -13.52
C LEU A 99 7.79 -0.07 -14.50
N HIS A 100 6.59 -0.36 -13.98
CA HIS A 100 5.38 -0.56 -14.78
C HIS A 100 4.91 0.70 -15.52
N LEU A 101 5.33 1.89 -15.09
CA LEU A 101 5.07 3.16 -15.78
C LEU A 101 6.27 3.62 -16.62
N GLY A 102 7.45 3.01 -16.47
CA GLY A 102 8.68 3.47 -17.10
C GLY A 102 9.15 4.85 -16.61
N GLN A 103 8.72 5.27 -15.41
CA GLN A 103 8.99 6.60 -14.85
C GLN A 103 9.93 6.51 -13.64
N THR A 104 10.77 7.53 -13.48
CA THR A 104 11.64 7.72 -12.31
C THR A 104 11.52 9.17 -11.84
N ILE A 105 11.41 9.36 -10.52
CA ILE A 105 11.21 10.66 -9.89
C ILE A 105 12.18 10.79 -8.71
N ALA A 106 12.74 11.98 -8.53
CA ALA A 106 13.47 12.35 -7.32
C ALA A 106 12.54 13.10 -6.36
N ILE A 107 12.50 12.70 -5.10
CA ILE A 107 11.63 13.28 -4.08
C ILE A 107 12.35 13.47 -2.75
N VAL A 108 12.07 14.57 -2.05
CA VAL A 108 12.67 14.88 -0.76
C VAL A 108 12.31 13.82 0.30
N PRO A 109 13.24 13.41 1.18
CA PRO A 109 13.01 12.37 2.20
C PRO A 109 11.77 12.54 3.06
N ALA A 110 11.46 13.76 3.48
CA ALA A 110 10.29 14.04 4.31
C ALA A 110 8.97 13.72 3.57
N ALA A 111 8.85 14.15 2.31
CA ALA A 111 7.67 13.89 1.49
C ALA A 111 7.54 12.38 1.19
N PHE A 112 8.63 11.73 0.78
CA PHE A 112 8.62 10.30 0.51
C PHE A 112 8.13 9.47 1.71
N ARG A 113 8.67 9.73 2.90
CA ARG A 113 8.29 9.01 4.13
C ARG A 113 6.86 9.30 4.55
N ARG A 114 6.40 10.54 4.40
CA ARG A 114 5.01 10.92 4.69
C ARG A 114 4.02 10.18 3.78
N ILE A 115 4.31 10.12 2.47
CA ILE A 115 3.41 9.53 1.48
C ILE A 115 3.42 7.99 1.61
N THR A 116 4.60 7.39 1.71
CA THR A 116 4.77 5.93 1.64
C THR A 116 4.75 5.22 3.00
N GLY A 117 4.95 5.97 4.10
CA GLY A 117 5.19 5.38 5.42
C GLY A 117 6.55 4.67 5.54
N ALA A 118 7.49 4.92 4.63
CA ALA A 118 8.83 4.38 4.69
C ALA A 118 9.52 4.75 6.01
N HIS A 119 10.25 3.80 6.59
CA HIS A 119 10.99 4.04 7.83
C HIS A 119 12.15 5.01 7.59
N GLU A 120 12.52 5.79 8.60
CA GLU A 120 13.60 6.79 8.48
C GLU A 120 14.96 6.19 8.09
N ARG A 121 15.18 4.93 8.46
CA ARG A 121 16.40 4.15 8.13
C ARG A 121 16.33 3.42 6.79
N ALA A 122 15.25 3.55 6.02
CA ALA A 122 15.12 2.88 4.74
C ALA A 122 15.96 3.61 3.69
N THR A 123 17.00 2.96 3.17
CA THR A 123 17.94 3.53 2.19
C THR A 123 17.78 2.95 0.79
N ASP A 124 17.41 1.69 0.64
CA ASP A 124 17.08 1.07 -0.64
C ASP A 124 16.00 0.01 -0.41
N GLY A 125 15.15 -0.22 -1.40
CA GLY A 125 14.19 -1.30 -1.34
C GLY A 125 13.07 -1.21 -2.35
N CYS A 126 12.16 -2.18 -2.26
CA CYS A 126 10.92 -2.21 -3.02
C CYS A 126 9.73 -2.16 -2.07
N MET A 127 8.66 -1.48 -2.47
CA MET A 127 7.41 -1.47 -1.73
C MET A 127 6.20 -1.37 -2.66
N ASP A 128 5.06 -1.80 -2.14
CA ASP A 128 3.78 -1.63 -2.81
C ASP A 128 3.16 -0.32 -2.33
N VAL A 129 2.72 0.50 -3.27
CA VAL A 129 2.00 1.75 -3.03
C VAL A 129 0.63 1.70 -3.72
N THR A 130 -0.28 2.50 -3.21
CA THR A 130 -1.58 2.73 -3.85
C THR A 130 -1.44 3.64 -5.07
N GLY A 131 -2.45 3.67 -5.93
CA GLY A 131 -2.51 4.61 -7.04
C GLY A 131 -2.55 6.06 -6.58
N ALA A 132 -3.28 6.34 -5.49
CA ALA A 132 -3.28 7.67 -4.87
C ALA A 132 -1.90 8.09 -4.37
N GLN A 133 -1.14 7.16 -3.76
CA GLN A 133 0.24 7.43 -3.35
C GLN A 133 1.16 7.63 -4.56
N LEU A 134 0.96 6.91 -5.67
CA LEU A 134 1.71 7.18 -6.91
C LEU A 134 1.43 8.59 -7.44
N ASP A 135 0.17 9.00 -7.47
CA ASP A 135 -0.21 10.35 -7.93
C ASP A 135 0.41 11.41 -7.01
N GLU A 136 0.39 11.20 -5.70
CA GLU A 136 0.97 12.11 -4.71
C GLU A 136 2.52 12.15 -4.77
N LEU A 137 3.15 11.04 -5.16
CA LEU A 137 4.58 11.00 -5.49
C LEU A 137 4.91 11.75 -6.79
N GLY A 138 3.91 12.07 -7.61
CA GLY A 138 4.06 12.78 -8.88
C GLY A 138 4.14 11.89 -10.12
N PHE A 139 3.83 10.59 -10.01
CA PHE A 139 3.79 9.70 -11.16
C PHE A 139 2.55 9.95 -12.02
N ILE A 140 2.74 9.94 -13.34
CA ILE A 140 1.64 10.14 -14.29
C ILE A 140 1.12 8.77 -14.73
N ARG A 141 -0.10 8.43 -14.30
CA ARG A 141 -0.81 7.22 -14.73
C ARG A 141 -1.65 7.54 -15.98
N LYS A 142 -1.51 6.74 -17.05
CA LYS A 142 -2.24 6.95 -18.34
C LYS A 142 -3.76 7.07 -18.16
N GLU A 143 -4.33 6.32 -17.21
CA GLU A 143 -5.76 6.33 -16.90
C GLU A 143 -6.23 7.69 -16.33
N VAL A 144 -5.39 8.36 -15.54
CA VAL A 144 -5.66 9.68 -14.96
C VAL A 144 -5.41 10.79 -16.00
N ALA A 145 -4.35 10.66 -16.79
CA ALA A 145 -4.01 11.63 -17.85
C ALA A 145 -5.12 11.74 -18.91
N ASN A 146 -5.72 10.62 -19.31
CA ASN A 146 -6.83 10.61 -20.26
C ASN A 146 -8.09 11.27 -19.68
N ASN A 147 -8.39 11.08 -18.40
CA ASN A 147 -9.52 11.72 -17.73
C ASN A 147 -9.32 13.24 -17.57
N ALA A 148 -8.10 13.67 -17.25
CA ALA A 148 -7.75 15.10 -17.18
C ALA A 148 -7.86 15.78 -18.56
N ALA A 149 -7.36 15.12 -19.61
CA ALA A 149 -7.49 15.62 -20.99
C ALA A 149 -8.96 15.73 -21.43
N ASN A 150 -9.78 14.71 -21.14
CA ASN A 150 -11.20 14.73 -21.49
C ASN A 150 -11.98 15.80 -20.72
N ASN A 151 -11.66 16.04 -19.44
CA ASN A 151 -12.30 17.10 -18.66
C ASN A 151 -11.86 18.51 -19.07
N ALA A 152 -10.61 18.67 -19.51
CA ALA A 152 -10.11 19.95 -20.06
C ALA A 152 -10.78 20.30 -21.39
N VAL A 153 -11.08 19.30 -22.23
CA VAL A 153 -11.79 19.50 -23.51
C VAL A 153 -13.27 19.84 -23.30
N LEU A 154 -13.89 19.38 -22.22
CA LEU A 154 -15.30 19.67 -21.89
C LEU A 154 -15.52 21.01 -21.17
N SER A 155 -14.43 21.69 -20.77
CA SER A 155 -14.47 22.97 -20.05
C SER A 155 -13.91 24.15 -20.87
N ALA A 156 -13.53 23.90 -22.13
CA ALA A 156 -13.15 24.89 -23.13
C ALA A 156 -14.29 25.15 -24.11
#